data_AF-A0A1F7X6E4-F1
#
_entry.id   AF-A0A1F7X6E4-F1
#
_cell.length_a   1.000
_cell.length_b   1.000
_cell.length_c   1.000
_cell.angle_alpha   90.00
_cell.angle_beta   90.00
_cell.angle_gamma   90.00
#
_symmetry.space_group_name_H-M   'P 1'
#
loop_
_entity.id
_entity.type
_entity.pdbx_description
1 polymer ?
#
loop_
_entity_poly.entity_id
_entity_poly.type
_entity_poly.pdbx_seq_one_letter_code
_entity_poly.pdbx_strand_id
1 'polypeptide(L)'
;MTFDRKFGGVIWTNHALARLKERNIKQGDAWATWRNPDQSRYAAAKGSFIYYKTYQNIRIEVVAKQNESKEWIILSVWSKPVNNTNQYKKVEPLWKLVFRRLFRK
;
A
#
# COMPACT_ATOMS: atom_id res chain seq x y z
N MET A 1 -8.86 -5.30 20.49
CA MET A 1 -9.67 -5.16 19.25
C MET A 1 -10.30 -6.51 18.96
N THR A 2 -11.61 -6.52 18.76
CA THR A 2 -12.35 -7.69 18.28
C THR A 2 -12.54 -7.53 16.77
N PHE A 3 -12.27 -8.58 16.01
CA PHE A 3 -12.41 -8.57 14.55
C PHE A 3 -13.51 -9.54 14.12
N ASP A 4 -14.18 -9.22 13.01
CA ASP A 4 -15.20 -10.08 12.41
C ASP A 4 -14.66 -10.76 11.14
N ARG A 5 -14.78 -12.09 11.06
CA ARG A 5 -14.31 -12.87 9.90
C ARG A 5 -15.08 -12.60 8.61
N LYS A 6 -16.28 -12.02 8.68
CA LYS A 6 -17.11 -11.68 7.52
C LYS A 6 -17.35 -10.17 7.37
N PHE A 7 -16.52 -9.36 8.01
CA PHE A 7 -16.69 -7.91 8.02
C PHE A 7 -16.75 -7.33 6.60
N GLY A 8 -17.80 -6.54 6.33
CA GLY A 8 -17.96 -5.83 5.07
C GLY A 8 -18.19 -6.74 3.85
N GLY A 9 -18.75 -7.93 4.07
CA GLY A 9 -19.13 -8.86 3.01
C GLY A 9 -17.97 -9.62 2.37
N VAL A 10 -16.81 -9.65 3.02
CA VAL A 10 -15.62 -10.38 2.55
C VAL A 10 -15.08 -11.29 3.64
N ILE A 11 -14.38 -12.34 3.23
CA ILE A 11 -13.81 -13.34 4.13
C ILE A 11 -12.43 -12.87 4.58
N TRP A 12 -12.24 -12.73 5.89
CA TRP A 12 -10.95 -12.40 6.49
C TRP A 12 -10.24 -13.65 6.98
N THR A 13 -9.05 -13.92 6.45
CA THR A 13 -8.22 -15.02 6.94
C THR A 13 -7.69 -14.71 8.34
N ASN A 14 -7.40 -15.76 9.12
CA ASN A 14 -6.74 -15.60 10.42
C ASN A 14 -5.40 -14.85 10.28
N HIS A 15 -4.69 -15.04 9.17
CA HIS A 15 -3.47 -14.30 8.88
C HIS A 15 -3.72 -12.80 8.72
N ALA A 16 -4.72 -12.39 7.93
CA ALA A 16 -5.09 -10.99 7.81
C ALA A 16 -5.48 -10.36 9.15
N LEU A 17 -6.28 -11.05 9.97
CA LEU A 17 -6.69 -10.56 11.29
C LEU A 17 -5.51 -10.41 12.26
N ALA A 18 -4.56 -11.35 12.24
CA ALA A 18 -3.32 -11.22 13.02
C ALA A 18 -2.51 -10.00 12.58
N ARG A 19 -2.37 -9.78 11.26
CA ARG A 19 -1.65 -8.62 10.70
C ARG A 19 -2.27 -7.29 11.08
N LEU A 20 -3.60 -7.19 11.11
CA LEU A 20 -4.32 -6.01 11.59
C LEU A 20 -3.96 -5.70 13.04
N LYS A 21 -4.00 -6.72 13.90
CA LYS A 21 -3.64 -6.60 15.32
C LYS A 21 -2.19 -6.13 15.50
N GLU A 22 -1.25 -6.80 14.84
CA GLU A 22 0.18 -6.52 14.92
C GLU A 22 0.53 -5.07 14.54
N ARG A 23 -0.17 -4.51 13.55
CA ARG A 23 0.11 -3.18 13.00
C ARG A 23 -0.83 -2.10 13.51
N ASN A 24 -1.71 -2.44 14.47
CA ASN A 24 -2.74 -1.54 14.98
C ASN A 24 -3.61 -0.91 13.87
N ILE A 25 -3.92 -1.69 12.83
CA ILE A 25 -4.75 -1.26 11.70
C ILE A 25 -6.20 -1.61 12.02
N LYS A 26 -7.11 -0.64 11.92
CA LYS A 26 -8.54 -0.90 12.07
C LYS A 26 -9.03 -1.73 10.89
N GLN A 27 -9.84 -2.75 11.16
CA GLN A 27 -10.40 -3.60 10.12
C GLN A 27 -11.22 -2.79 9.09
N GLY A 28 -11.92 -1.74 9.55
CA GLY A 28 -12.62 -0.80 8.68
C GLY A 28 -11.71 -0.05 7.69
N ASP A 29 -10.51 0.37 8.11
CA ASP A 29 -9.57 1.10 7.26
C ASP A 29 -8.99 0.17 6.18
N ALA A 30 -8.66 -1.06 6.55
CA ALA A 30 -8.24 -2.09 5.60
C ALA A 30 -9.38 -2.46 4.63
N TRP A 31 -10.61 -2.60 5.12
CA TRP A 31 -11.77 -2.83 4.26
C TRP A 31 -11.97 -1.68 3.27
N ALA A 32 -11.89 -0.42 3.73
CA ALA A 32 -12.02 0.76 2.88
C ALA A 32 -10.90 0.84 1.83
N THR A 33 -9.69 0.40 2.18
CA THR A 33 -8.54 0.31 1.27
C THR A 33 -8.82 -0.68 0.13
N TRP A 34 -9.35 -1.87 0.44
CA TRP A 34 -9.74 -2.84 -0.59
C TRP A 34 -10.93 -2.35 -1.43
N ARG A 35 -11.93 -1.75 -0.79
CA ARG A 35 -13.18 -1.35 -1.46
C ARG A 35 -13.03 -0.15 -2.39
N ASN A 36 -12.21 0.82 -2.01
CA ASN A 36 -11.99 2.09 -2.73
C ASN A 36 -10.48 2.44 -2.72
N PRO A 37 -9.64 1.64 -3.41
CA PRO A 37 -8.20 1.83 -3.44
C PRO A 37 -7.81 3.08 -4.23
N ASP A 38 -6.61 3.61 -3.94
CA ASP A 38 -5.98 4.59 -4.83
C ASP A 38 -5.49 3.90 -6.10
N GLN A 39 -4.88 2.72 -5.96
CA GLN A 39 -4.52 1.85 -7.07
C GLN A 39 -4.55 0.37 -6.68
N SER A 40 -4.62 -0.47 -7.70
CA SER A 40 -4.58 -1.92 -7.60
C SER A 40 -3.55 -2.49 -8.58
N ARG A 41 -2.82 -3.52 -8.15
CA ARG A 41 -1.82 -4.22 -8.97
C ARG A 41 -1.85 -5.72 -8.71
N TYR A 42 -1.34 -6.52 -9.65
CA TYR A 42 -1.18 -7.96 -9.44
C TYR A 42 -0.22 -8.24 -8.28
N ALA A 43 -0.57 -9.22 -7.46
CA ALA A 43 0.32 -9.78 -6.46
C ALA A 43 1.21 -10.86 -7.09
N ALA A 44 2.32 -11.21 -6.42
CA ALA A 44 3.15 -12.35 -6.82
C ALA A 44 2.39 -13.69 -6.70
N ALA A 45 1.41 -13.77 -5.79
CA ALA A 45 0.55 -14.93 -5.65
C ALA A 45 -0.49 -14.99 -6.77
N LYS A 46 -0.60 -16.15 -7.44
CA LYS A 46 -1.52 -16.36 -8.57
C LYS A 46 -2.96 -15.98 -8.21
N GLY A 47 -3.60 -15.19 -9.09
CA GLY A 47 -4.99 -14.77 -8.95
C GLY A 47 -5.25 -13.78 -7.81
N SER A 48 -4.20 -13.22 -7.20
CA SER A 48 -4.33 -12.25 -6.10
C SER A 48 -3.95 -10.84 -6.58
N PHE A 49 -4.59 -9.85 -5.99
CA PHE A 49 -4.35 -8.43 -6.23
C PHE A 49 -3.92 -7.75 -4.92
N ILE A 50 -3.07 -6.74 -5.07
CA ILE A 50 -2.68 -5.81 -4.01
C ILE A 50 -3.44 -4.52 -4.28
N TYR A 51 -4.27 -4.13 -3.32
CA TYR A 51 -4.99 -2.88 -3.27
C TYR A 51 -4.29 -1.97 -2.28
N TYR A 52 -4.05 -0.71 -2.61
CA TYR A 52 -3.46 0.19 -1.64
C TYR A 52 -4.17 1.53 -1.57
N LYS A 53 -4.10 2.12 -0.38
CA LYS A 53 -4.59 3.46 -0.10
C LYS A 53 -3.65 4.17 0.85
N THR A 54 -3.34 5.43 0.54
CA THR A 54 -2.46 6.25 1.36
C THR A 54 -3.28 7.16 2.25
N TYR A 55 -3.14 6.97 3.55
CA TYR A 55 -3.72 7.81 4.59
C TYR A 55 -2.60 8.69 5.16
N GLN A 56 -2.62 9.97 4.83
CA GLN A 56 -1.56 10.91 5.21
C GLN A 56 -0.17 10.41 4.77
N ASN A 57 0.65 9.93 5.71
CA ASN A 57 2.00 9.41 5.49
C ASN A 57 2.09 7.87 5.61
N ILE A 58 0.97 7.16 5.75
CA ILE A 58 0.93 5.70 5.86
C ILE A 58 0.18 5.12 4.67
N ARG A 59 0.81 4.21 3.95
CA ARG A 59 0.13 3.40 2.94
C ARG A 59 -0.31 2.09 3.55
N ILE A 60 -1.60 1.81 3.50
CA ILE A 60 -2.17 0.51 3.80
C ILE A 60 -2.24 -0.27 2.48
N GLU A 61 -1.79 -1.52 2.50
CA GLU A 61 -1.89 -2.45 1.38
C GLU A 61 -2.68 -3.70 1.80
N VAL A 62 -3.63 -4.11 0.98
CA VAL A 62 -4.48 -5.28 1.22
C VAL A 62 -4.30 -6.25 0.07
N VAL A 63 -3.94 -7.49 0.42
CA VAL A 63 -3.82 -8.58 -0.54
C VAL A 63 -5.12 -9.37 -0.53
N ALA A 64 -5.80 -9.45 -1.67
CA ALA A 64 -7.07 -10.14 -1.79
C ALA A 64 -7.17 -10.95 -3.08
N LYS A 65 -7.98 -12.00 -3.05
CA LYS A 65 -8.33 -12.81 -4.23
C LYS A 65 -9.79 -13.24 -4.17
N GLN A 66 -10.35 -13.61 -5.31
CA GLN A 66 -11.63 -14.32 -5.34
C GLN A 66 -11.42 -15.83 -5.28
N ASN A 67 -12.31 -16.54 -4.59
CA ASN A 67 -12.39 -18.00 -4.64
C ASN A 67 -13.27 -18.46 -5.82
N GLU A 68 -13.44 -19.78 -5.95
CA GLU A 68 -14.27 -20.42 -6.97
C GLU A 68 -15.75 -19.99 -6.90
N SER A 69 -16.23 -19.69 -5.69
CA SER A 69 -17.57 -19.18 -5.41
C SER A 69 -17.72 -17.66 -5.62
N LYS A 70 -16.70 -17.00 -6.21
CA LYS A 70 -16.63 -15.54 -6.43
C LYS A 70 -16.64 -14.68 -5.17
N GLU A 71 -16.41 -15.27 -4.00
CA GLU A 71 -16.27 -14.55 -2.75
C GLU A 71 -14.88 -13.96 -2.63
N TRP A 72 -14.80 -12.75 -2.09
CA TRP A 72 -13.52 -12.08 -1.83
C TRP A 72 -12.90 -12.58 -0.53
N ILE A 73 -11.65 -12.97 -0.61
CA ILE A 73 -10.84 -13.41 0.51
C ILE A 73 -9.70 -12.42 0.72
N ILE A 74 -9.67 -11.80 1.91
CA ILE A 74 -8.57 -10.96 2.37
C ILE A 74 -7.48 -11.87 2.96
N LEU A 75 -6.37 -11.97 2.23
CA LEU A 75 -5.25 -12.87 2.55
C LEU A 75 -4.29 -12.23 3.56
N SER A 76 -3.97 -10.96 3.40
CA SER A 76 -3.01 -10.27 4.26
C SER A 76 -3.19 -8.76 4.20
N VAL A 77 -2.75 -8.06 5.25
CA VAL A 77 -2.78 -6.59 5.35
C VAL A 77 -1.41 -6.10 5.78
N TRP A 78 -0.96 -5.02 5.16
CA TRP A 78 0.33 -4.40 5.41
C TRP A 78 0.16 -2.89 5.56
N SER A 79 1.11 -2.28 6.25
CA SER A 79 1.27 -0.84 6.29
C SER A 79 2.74 -0.50 6.07
N LYS A 80 3.00 0.59 5.35
CA LYS A 80 4.34 1.15 5.24
C LYS A 80 4.30 2.67 5.26
N PRO A 81 5.31 3.33 5.85
CA PRO A 81 5.44 4.77 5.72
C PRO A 81 5.66 5.13 4.25
N VAL A 82 5.01 6.19 3.80
CA VAL A 82 5.29 6.80 2.50
C VAL A 82 6.26 7.94 2.77
N ASN A 83 7.54 7.68 2.50
CA ASN A 83 8.51 8.76 2.48
C ASN A 83 8.17 9.65 1.28
N ASN A 84 7.84 10.92 1.53
CA ASN A 84 7.71 11.96 0.50
C ASN A 84 9.10 12.33 -0.08
N THR A 85 9.92 11.34 -0.43
CA THR A 85 11.14 11.52 -1.22
C THR A 85 10.83 11.70 -2.71
N ASN A 86 9.69 12.33 -3.02
CA ASN A 86 9.51 13.13 -4.23
C ASN A 86 9.86 14.61 -3.95
N GLN A 87 10.75 14.88 -3.00
CA GLN A 87 11.67 15.98 -3.22
C GLN A 87 12.50 15.57 -4.44
N TYR A 88 12.12 16.05 -5.62
CA TYR A 88 13.01 16.12 -6.76
C TYR A 88 14.37 16.58 -6.21
N LYS A 89 15.35 15.66 -6.09
CA LYS A 89 16.73 16.09 -5.88
C LYS A 89 16.98 16.99 -7.07
N LYS A 90 17.09 18.30 -6.85
CA LYS A 90 17.58 19.24 -7.87
C LYS A 90 18.96 18.72 -8.25
N VAL A 91 19.00 17.85 -9.26
CA VAL A 91 20.25 17.46 -9.87
C VAL A 91 20.74 18.76 -10.48
N GLU A 92 21.77 19.36 -9.88
CA GLU A 92 22.35 20.55 -10.49
C GLU A 92 22.76 20.18 -11.91
N PRO A 93 22.28 20.89 -12.94
CA PRO A 93 22.59 20.53 -14.31
C PRO A 93 24.12 20.57 -14.49
N LEU A 94 24.67 19.52 -15.11
CA LEU A 94 26.11 19.33 -15.32
C LEU A 94 26.79 20.56 -15.94
N TRP A 95 26.05 21.34 -16.73
CA TRP A 95 26.53 22.60 -17.30
C TRP A 95 26.95 23.62 -16.23
N LYS A 96 26.32 23.64 -15.06
CA LYS A 96 26.69 24.54 -13.94
C LYS A 96 28.10 24.26 -13.42
N LEU A 97 28.58 23.00 -13.51
CA LEU A 97 29.96 22.63 -13.18
C LEU A 97 30.95 23.05 -14.29
N VAL A 98 30.52 23.00 -15.55
CA VAL A 98 31.33 23.43 -16.70
C VAL A 98 31.48 24.96 -16.74
N PHE A 99 30.39 25.71 -16.55
CA PHE A 99 30.39 27.17 -16.51
C PHE A 99 31.24 27.73 -15.36
N ARG A 100 31.25 27.08 -14.19
CA ARG A 100 32.12 27.45 -13.05
C ARG A 100 33.61 27.34 -13.36
N ARG A 101 34.00 26.46 -14.29
CA ARG A 101 35.40 26.26 -14.69
C ARG A 101 35.84 27.23 -15.79
N LEU A 102 34.90 27.65 -16.64
CA LEU A 102 35.17 28.55 -17.78
C LEU A 102 35.12 30.04 -17.41
N PHE A 103 34.33 30.44 -16.40
CA PHE A 103 34.14 31.86 -16.04
C PHE A 103 34.79 32.27 -14.71
N ARG A 104 35.69 31.45 -14.17
CA ARG A 104 36.50 31.84 -13.01
C ARG A 104 37.66 32.70 -13.49
N LYS A 105 37.43 34.02 -13.54
CA LYS A 105 38.45 35.05 -13.69
C LYS A 105 39.44 35.00 -12.51
#